data_AF-K1SBL8-F1
#
_entry.id   AF-K1SBL8-F1
#
_cell.length_a   1.000
_cell.length_b   1.000
_cell.length_c   1.000
_cell.angle_alpha   90.00
_cell.angle_beta   90.00
_cell.angle_gamma   90.00
#
_symmetry.space_group_name_H-M   'P 1'
#
loop_
_entity.id
_entity.type
_entity.pdbx_description
1 polymer ?
#
loop_
_entity_poly.entity_id
_entity_poly.type
_entity_poly.pdbx_seq_one_letter_code
_entity_poly.pdbx_strand_id
1 'polypeptide(L)'
;MKKIFLLIACIAAASGARAEGYQVNNFSARQAGMANVGTAMKLGSESIYFNPAAAVFQDSKFDISVGATGILSSVWASELPSLENGYRSSLTEKSDNK
;
A
#
# COMPACT_ATOMS: atom_id res chain seq x y z
N MET A 1 -28.12 14.58 -16.74
CA MET A 1 -27.57 13.23 -16.93
C MET A 1 -26.17 13.22 -17.57
N LYS A 2 -25.94 13.88 -18.72
CA LYS A 2 -24.60 13.91 -19.36
C LYS A 2 -23.44 14.39 -18.45
N LYS A 3 -23.69 15.39 -17.60
CA LYS A 3 -22.67 15.93 -16.67
C LYS A 3 -22.24 14.95 -15.57
N ILE A 4 -23.15 14.07 -15.13
CA ILE A 4 -22.88 13.07 -14.09
C ILE A 4 -22.01 11.93 -14.67
N PHE A 5 -22.32 11.47 -15.88
CA PHE A 5 -21.48 10.50 -16.59
C PHE A 5 -20.08 11.04 -16.86
N LEU A 6 -19.96 12.33 -17.22
CA LEU A 6 -18.67 12.96 -17.45
C LEU A 6 -17.85 13.04 -16.16
N LEU A 7 -18.48 13.34 -15.02
CA LEU A 7 -17.85 13.37 -13.71
C LEU A 7 -17.31 11.99 -13.32
N ILE A 8 -18.11 10.94 -13.50
CA ILE A 8 -17.69 9.56 -13.19
C ILE A 8 -16.52 9.13 -14.10
N ALA A 9 -16.56 9.49 -15.38
CA ALA A 9 -15.47 9.20 -16.32
C ALA A 9 -14.16 9.94 -15.94
N CYS A 10 -14.24 11.19 -15.49
CA CYS A 10 -13.08 11.94 -15.02
C CYS A 10 -12.49 11.34 -13.73
N ILE A 11 -13.32 10.90 -12.79
CA ILE A 11 -12.86 10.23 -11.56
C ILE A 11 -12.16 8.90 -11.91
N ALA A 12 -12.73 8.12 -12.82
CA ALA A 12 -12.11 6.87 -13.28
C ALA A 12 -10.76 7.13 -13.97
N ALA A 13 -10.67 8.15 -14.83
CA ALA A 13 -9.43 8.52 -15.52
C ALA A 13 -8.35 9.05 -14.56
N ALA A 14 -8.73 9.81 -13.52
CA ALA A 14 -7.79 10.34 -12.53
C ALA A 14 -7.21 9.25 -11.61
N SER A 15 -7.85 8.09 -11.50
CA SER A 15 -7.36 6.95 -10.68
C SER A 15 -6.09 6.28 -11.23
N GLY A 16 -5.67 6.63 -12.45
CA GLY A 16 -4.49 6.07 -13.13
C GLY A 16 -3.15 6.72 -12.78
N ALA A 17 -3.13 7.82 -12.02
CA ALA A 17 -1.88 8.46 -11.62
C ALA A 17 -1.15 7.58 -10.58
N ARG A 18 -0.29 6.68 -11.06
CA ARG A 18 0.65 5.91 -10.24
C ARG A 18 1.86 6.80 -9.98
N ALA A 19 1.89 7.43 -8.82
CA ALA A 19 3.15 7.88 -8.25
C ALA A 19 3.92 6.62 -7.83
N GLU A 20 5.05 6.34 -8.49
CA GLU A 20 5.95 5.21 -8.22
C GLU A 20 6.70 5.38 -6.88
N GLY A 21 5.97 5.64 -5.79
CA GLY A 21 6.47 5.51 -4.43
C GLY A 21 6.48 4.04 -4.00
N TYR A 22 7.16 3.73 -2.88
CA TYR A 22 7.16 2.39 -2.31
C TYR A 22 5.71 1.93 -2.03
N GLN A 23 5.22 0.97 -2.79
CA GLN A 23 3.85 0.47 -2.64
C GLN A 23 3.77 -0.42 -1.40
N VAL A 24 3.02 0.02 -0.39
CA VAL A 24 2.71 -0.80 0.77
C VAL A 24 1.60 -1.78 0.39
N ASN A 25 1.88 -3.07 0.51
CA ASN A 25 0.90 -4.12 0.28
C ASN A 25 -0.04 -4.24 1.50
N ASN A 26 -1.22 -3.62 1.39
CA ASN A 26 -2.27 -3.63 2.41
C ASN A 26 -3.49 -4.49 2.04
N PHE A 27 -3.37 -5.38 1.05
CA PHE A 27 -4.52 -6.16 0.55
C PHE A 27 -4.94 -7.31 1.46
N SER A 28 -4.09 -7.73 2.42
CA SER A 28 -4.45 -8.66 3.49
C SER A 28 -3.64 -8.37 4.76
N ALA A 29 -4.35 -8.17 5.88
CA ALA A 29 -3.74 -8.03 7.19
C ALA A 29 -3.06 -9.33 7.64
N ARG A 30 -3.61 -10.50 7.28
CA ARG A 30 -3.02 -11.80 7.61
C ARG A 30 -1.70 -11.99 6.85
N GLN A 31 -1.69 -11.71 5.55
CA GLN A 31 -0.49 -11.83 4.72
C GLN A 31 0.58 -10.82 5.14
N ALA A 32 0.20 -9.59 5.49
CA ALA A 32 1.10 -8.61 6.08
C ALA A 32 1.70 -9.08 7.42
N GLY A 33 0.88 -9.65 8.32
CA GLY A 33 1.33 -10.22 9.59
C GLY A 33 2.29 -11.41 9.42
N MET A 34 2.23 -12.09 8.28
CA MET A 34 3.14 -13.17 7.91
C MET A 34 4.35 -12.68 7.10
N ALA A 35 4.66 -11.37 7.11
CA ALA A 35 5.74 -10.79 6.31
C ALA A 35 5.64 -11.10 4.80
N ASN A 36 4.41 -11.10 4.27
CA ASN A 36 4.08 -11.30 2.85
C ASN A 36 4.39 -12.68 2.26
N VAL A 37 4.61 -13.74 3.06
CA VAL A 37 4.86 -15.10 2.54
C VAL A 37 3.63 -15.82 1.97
N GLY A 38 2.53 -15.09 1.73
CA GLY A 38 1.24 -15.65 1.31
C GLY A 38 1.22 -16.34 -0.05
N THR A 39 2.26 -16.17 -0.88
CA THR A 39 2.36 -16.85 -2.19
C THR A 39 2.38 -18.37 -2.06
N ALA A 40 3.01 -18.90 -1.01
CA ALA A 40 3.07 -20.35 -0.76
C ALA A 40 1.90 -20.88 0.07
N MET A 41 0.92 -20.04 0.41
CA MET A 41 -0.11 -20.34 1.40
C MET A 41 -1.50 -20.42 0.80
N LYS A 42 -2.41 -21.07 1.53
CA LYS A 42 -3.85 -21.16 1.23
C LYS A 42 -4.59 -20.27 2.23
N LEU A 43 -4.72 -18.99 1.91
CA LEU A 43 -5.32 -17.96 2.77
C LEU A 43 -6.81 -17.71 2.45
N GLY A 44 -7.48 -18.65 1.76
CA GLY A 44 -8.88 -18.48 1.34
C GLY A 44 -9.03 -17.31 0.37
N SER A 45 -10.06 -16.49 0.60
CA SER A 45 -10.39 -15.31 -0.24
C SER A 45 -9.25 -14.30 -0.40
N GLU A 46 -8.36 -14.18 0.57
CA GLU A 46 -7.19 -13.28 0.49
C GLU A 46 -6.15 -13.76 -0.52
N SER A 47 -6.12 -15.06 -0.84
CA SER A 47 -5.20 -15.64 -1.83
C SER A 47 -5.50 -15.18 -3.25
N ILE A 48 -6.71 -14.64 -3.52
CA ILE A 48 -7.09 -14.15 -4.85
C ILE A 48 -6.08 -13.11 -5.38
N TYR A 49 -5.46 -12.33 -4.50
CA TYR A 49 -4.46 -11.34 -4.88
C TYR A 49 -3.02 -11.91 -4.93
N PHE A 50 -2.63 -12.80 -3.99
CA PHE A 50 -1.23 -13.24 -3.82
C PHE A 50 -0.90 -14.60 -4.44
N ASN A 51 -1.88 -15.50 -4.51
CA ASN A 51 -1.79 -16.83 -5.11
C ASN A 51 -3.18 -17.29 -5.58
N PRO A 52 -3.63 -16.85 -6.77
CA PRO A 52 -4.93 -17.23 -7.31
C PRO A 52 -5.11 -18.76 -7.42
N ALA A 53 -4.02 -19.52 -7.63
CA ALA A 53 -4.08 -20.97 -7.71
C ALA A 53 -4.43 -21.64 -6.38
N ALA A 54 -4.17 -20.98 -5.24
CA ALA A 54 -4.57 -21.49 -3.93
C ALA A 54 -6.11 -21.61 -3.77
N ALA A 55 -6.89 -20.87 -4.58
CA ALA A 55 -8.35 -20.93 -4.57
C ALA A 55 -8.88 -22.33 -4.96
N VAL A 56 -8.13 -23.12 -5.75
CA VAL A 56 -8.51 -24.50 -6.09
C VAL A 56 -8.53 -25.41 -4.86
N PHE A 57 -7.78 -25.05 -3.82
CA PHE A 57 -7.73 -25.78 -2.56
C PHE A 57 -8.65 -25.21 -1.48
N GLN A 58 -9.58 -24.32 -1.85
CA GLN A 58 -10.57 -23.80 -0.92
C GLN A 58 -11.67 -24.84 -0.68
N ASP A 59 -11.97 -25.11 0.59
CA ASP A 59 -12.97 -26.11 0.96
C ASP A 59 -14.41 -25.63 0.73
N SER A 60 -14.65 -24.33 0.82
CA SER A 60 -15.97 -23.71 0.67
C SER A 60 -16.17 -23.10 -0.73
N LYS A 61 -17.43 -23.12 -1.20
CA LYS A 61 -17.82 -22.43 -2.44
C LYS A 61 -17.73 -20.90 -2.35
N PHE A 62 -17.90 -20.37 -1.14
CA PHE A 62 -17.82 -18.94 -0.85
C PHE A 62 -16.94 -18.72 0.38
N ASP A 63 -16.05 -17.75 0.28
CA ASP A 63 -15.16 -17.25 1.33
C ASP A 63 -15.11 -15.74 1.17
N ILE A 64 -15.39 -15.00 2.25
CA ILE A 64 -15.44 -13.54 2.25
C ILE A 64 -14.65 -13.06 3.47
N SER A 65 -13.53 -12.37 3.21
CA SER A 65 -12.71 -11.71 4.23
C SER A 65 -12.84 -10.19 4.12
N VAL A 66 -12.94 -9.51 5.27
CA VAL A 66 -12.91 -8.06 5.39
C VAL A 66 -11.88 -7.69 6.43
N GLY A 67 -10.94 -6.83 6.05
CA GLY A 67 -9.86 -6.35 6.92
C GLY A 67 -9.61 -4.86 6.72
N ALA A 68 -9.03 -4.23 7.74
CA ALA A 68 -8.55 -2.86 7.67
C ALA A 68 -7.10 -2.81 8.14
N THR A 69 -6.30 -1.94 7.56
CA THR A 69 -4.88 -1.79 7.92
C THR A 69 -4.52 -0.30 7.96
N GLY A 70 -4.06 0.16 9.13
CA GLY A 70 -3.54 1.52 9.31
C GLY A 70 -2.05 1.58 9.00
N ILE A 71 -1.63 2.60 8.25
CA ILE A 71 -0.21 2.85 7.94
C ILE A 71 0.21 4.13 8.65
N LEU A 72 1.26 4.03 9.46
CA LEU A 72 1.98 5.19 10.01
C LEU A 72 3.35 5.22 9.35
N SER A 73 3.63 6.26 8.55
CA SER A 73 4.96 6.50 7.97
C SER A 73 5.75 7.52 8.80
N SER A 74 7.07 7.43 8.81
CA SER A 74 7.91 8.49 9.35
C SER A 74 9.05 8.73 8.38
N VAL A 75 9.33 10.00 8.08
CA VAL A 75 10.36 10.41 7.13
C VAL A 75 11.27 11.40 7.82
N TRP A 76 12.56 11.24 7.57
CA TRP A 76 13.62 12.11 8.07
C TRP A 76 14.37 12.69 6.88
N ALA A 77 14.52 14.00 6.86
CA ALA A 77 15.36 14.68 5.89
C ALA A 77 16.53 15.36 6.64
N SER A 78 17.73 15.18 6.11
CA SER A 78 18.95 15.82 6.60
C SER A 78 19.75 16.32 5.43
N GLU A 79 20.34 17.50 5.59
CA GLU A 79 21.30 18.02 4.62
C GLU A 79 22.65 17.35 4.81
N LEU A 80 23.35 17.08 3.70
CA LEU A 80 24.69 16.50 3.77
C LEU A 80 25.65 17.53 4.39
N PRO A 81 26.54 17.11 5.30
CA PRO A 81 27.63 17.97 5.77
C PRO A 81 28.48 18.40 4.57
N SER A 82 28.53 19.70 4.32
CA SER A 82 29.26 20.31 3.21
C SER A 82 30.13 21.44 3.72
N LEU A 83 31.09 21.87 2.90
CA LEU A 83 31.90 23.05 3.21
C LEU A 83 31.03 24.30 3.43
N GLU A 84 29.92 24.39 2.70
CA GLU A 84 29.00 25.52 2.69
C GLU A 84 28.18 25.64 3.97
N ASN A 85 27.86 24.51 4.62
CA ASN A 85 27.18 24.47 5.93
C ASN A 85 28.13 24.25 7.12
N GLY A 86 29.45 24.42 6.91
CA GLY A 86 30.45 24.28 7.96
C GLY A 86 30.54 22.85 8.54
N TYR A 87 30.25 21.83 7.73
CA TYR A 87 30.14 20.43 8.12
C TYR A 87 29.04 20.16 9.16
N ARG A 88 27.96 20.93 9.14
CA ARG A 88 26.82 20.80 10.07
C ARG A 88 25.53 20.58 9.28
N SER A 89 24.75 19.58 9.67
CA SER A 89 23.39 19.38 9.13
C SER A 89 22.41 20.22 9.94
N SER A 90 22.05 21.42 9.46
CA SER A 90 21.14 22.33 10.19
C SER A 90 19.67 21.99 10.04
N LEU A 91 19.26 21.38 8.91
CA LEU A 91 17.91 20.83 8.75
C LEU A 91 17.90 19.38 9.26
N THR A 92 17.20 19.14 10.37
CA THR A 92 16.75 17.81 10.77
C THR A 92 15.26 17.92 11.04
N GLU A 93 14.46 17.73 10.00
CA GLU A 93 13.00 17.77 10.14
C GLU A 93 12.47 16.34 10.20
N LYS A 94 11.71 16.07 11.26
CA LYS A 94 10.96 14.83 11.42
C LYS A 94 9.55 15.11 10.94
N SER A 95 9.08 14.33 9.97
CA SER A 95 7.65 14.29 9.66
C SER A 95 6.91 13.67 10.85
N ASP A 96 6.22 14.48 11.64
CA ASP A 96 5.31 14.00 12.69
C ASP A 96 4.00 13.55 12.04
N ASN A 97 3.90 12.24 11.79
CA ASN A 97 2.74 11.63 11.14
C ASN A 97 1.65 11.25 12.15
N LYS A 98 1.40 12.14 13.12
CA LYS A 98 0.33 11.98 14.13
C LYS A 98 -1.03 12.27 13.54
#